data_AF-A0AA40FNY4-F1
#
_entry.id   AF-A0AA40FNY4-F1
#
_cell.length_a   1.000
_cell.length_b   1.000
_cell.length_c   1.000
_cell.angle_alpha   90.00
_cell.angle_beta   90.00
_cell.angle_gamma   90.00
#
_symmetry.space_group_name_H-M   'P 1'
#
loop_
_entity.id
_entity.type
_entity.pdbx_description
1 polymer ?
#
loop_
_entity_poly.entity_id
_entity_poly.type
_entity_poly.pdbx_seq_one_letter_code
_entity_poly.pdbx_strand_id
1 'polypeptide(L)'
;MRWPGDATGLSNRSSTSSNDPKNQYKNQNNNHYTSHQHLRTHLRGTLTVNVSVLLLSLASPDESSLKYEVEFLLQQQWYDPRLRYSNRSQYEFLNAIHHYDDIWLPDTYFIMHGDFKDPLIPVHFALRIYRNGTVNYLMRRHLILSCQGRLNIFPFDDPLCSFAIESISYEQTAITYVWKNDEGTLRKSPSLTSLNAYLIKNQTITCPIKVSWRGELSS
;
A
#
# COMPACT_ATOMS: atom_id res chain seq x y z
N MET A 1 -8.05 33.94 3.23
CA MET A 1 -8.61 34.54 2.01
C MET A 1 -10.09 34.19 1.95
N ARG A 2 -10.94 35.18 2.22
CA ARG A 2 -12.41 35.13 2.18
C ARG A 2 -12.84 35.93 0.96
N TRP A 3 -13.86 35.44 0.26
CA TRP A 3 -14.60 36.22 -0.72
C TRP A 3 -16.06 36.38 -0.23
N PRO A 4 -16.64 37.59 -0.31
CA PRO A 4 -17.98 37.93 0.19
C PRO A 4 -19.03 38.03 -0.92
N GLY A 5 -20.31 37.89 -0.54
CA GLY A 5 -21.48 38.07 -1.41
C GLY A 5 -22.79 37.99 -0.61
N ASP A 6 -23.18 39.14 -0.06
CA ASP A 6 -24.51 39.56 0.44
C ASP A 6 -25.63 39.36 -0.63
N ALA A 7 -26.95 39.39 -0.40
CA ALA A 7 -27.85 39.59 0.74
C ALA A 7 -29.31 39.34 0.26
N THR A 8 -30.23 39.07 1.21
CA THR A 8 -31.72 39.26 1.19
C THR A 8 -32.54 38.52 0.13
N GLY A 9 -33.64 37.81 0.39
CA GLY A 9 -34.58 37.74 1.51
C GLY A 9 -35.99 37.93 0.93
N LEU A 10 -36.91 36.96 1.08
CA LEU A 10 -38.36 37.18 1.11
C LEU A 10 -39.07 35.93 1.68
N SER A 11 -39.92 36.22 2.65
CA SER A 11 -40.72 35.33 3.49
C SER A 11 -41.93 34.73 2.77
N ASN A 12 -42.38 33.55 3.21
CA ASN A 12 -43.79 33.37 3.57
C ASN A 12 -43.98 32.23 4.59
N ARG A 13 -44.72 32.55 5.65
CA ARG A 13 -45.17 31.67 6.74
C ARG A 13 -46.37 30.83 6.29
N SER A 14 -46.44 29.59 6.72
CA SER A 14 -47.54 29.11 7.58
C SER A 14 -47.25 27.71 8.11
N SER A 15 -47.59 27.56 9.38
CA SER A 15 -47.36 26.47 10.30
C SER A 15 -48.25 25.25 10.05
N THR A 16 -47.69 24.05 10.24
CA THR A 16 -48.38 22.94 10.90
C THR A 16 -47.33 22.03 11.55
N SER A 17 -47.36 21.98 12.87
CA SER A 17 -46.55 21.14 13.74
C SER A 17 -47.42 19.98 14.23
N SER A 18 -47.12 18.77 13.79
CA SER A 18 -47.25 17.54 14.60
C SER A 18 -46.81 16.34 13.76
N ASN A 19 -45.59 15.85 13.97
CA ASN A 19 -45.21 14.50 13.53
C ASN A 19 -44.45 13.81 14.65
N ASP A 20 -45.05 12.72 15.12
CA ASP A 20 -44.57 11.78 16.13
C ASP A 20 -43.19 11.17 15.77
N PRO A 21 -42.33 10.85 16.74
CA PRO A 21 -40.94 10.49 16.51
C PRO A 21 -40.79 8.97 16.35
N LYS A 22 -41.05 8.43 15.15
CA LYS A 22 -40.60 7.08 14.77
C LYS A 22 -40.20 7.04 13.30
N ASN A 23 -38.95 7.41 13.01
CA ASN A 23 -38.10 6.85 11.95
C ASN A 23 -36.87 7.74 11.72
N GLN A 24 -35.92 7.70 12.67
CA GLN A 24 -34.55 8.15 12.45
C GLN A 24 -33.60 6.96 12.59
N TYR A 25 -33.54 6.14 11.55
CA TYR A 25 -32.34 5.36 11.22
C TYR A 25 -32.11 5.48 9.72
N LYS A 26 -31.73 6.69 9.27
CA LYS A 26 -30.97 6.83 8.04
C LYS A 26 -29.56 6.36 8.36
N ASN A 27 -29.27 5.10 8.04
CA ASN A 27 -27.92 4.55 8.01
C ASN A 27 -27.05 5.46 7.13
N GLN A 28 -26.22 6.29 7.76
CA GLN A 28 -25.01 6.84 7.14
C GLN A 28 -23.96 5.72 7.08
N ASN A 29 -24.23 4.70 6.27
CA ASN A 29 -23.16 3.87 5.72
C ASN A 29 -22.62 4.59 4.50
N ASN A 30 -21.83 5.64 4.73
CA ASN A 30 -20.88 6.09 3.71
C ASN A 30 -19.73 5.08 3.67
N ASN A 31 -20.04 3.88 3.17
CA ASN A 31 -19.04 2.94 2.71
C ASN A 31 -18.44 3.53 1.44
N HIS A 32 -17.44 4.40 1.62
CA HIS A 32 -16.60 4.91 0.54
C HIS A 32 -15.60 3.82 0.10
N TYR A 33 -16.11 2.62 -0.19
CA TYR A 33 -15.38 1.59 -0.93
C TYR A 33 -15.73 1.73 -2.40
N THR A 34 -15.51 2.91 -2.96
CA THR A 34 -15.82 3.21 -4.36
C THR A 34 -14.57 3.08 -5.22
N SER A 35 -14.52 1.98 -5.99
CA SER A 35 -14.05 1.98 -7.39
C SER A 35 -12.54 1.91 -7.72
N HIS A 36 -11.66 1.35 -6.87
CA HIS A 36 -10.30 1.04 -7.36
C HIS A 36 -10.26 -0.11 -8.38
N GLN A 37 -11.24 -1.04 -8.34
CA GLN A 37 -11.34 -2.16 -9.28
C GLN A 37 -11.71 -1.72 -10.72
N HIS A 38 -12.37 -0.58 -10.91
CA HIS A 38 -12.80 -0.12 -12.23
C HIS A 38 -11.82 0.82 -12.93
N LEU A 39 -10.76 1.26 -12.27
CA LEU A 39 -9.79 2.19 -12.88
C LEU A 39 -8.79 1.49 -13.80
N ARG A 40 -8.71 0.15 -13.85
CA ARG A 40 -7.95 -0.56 -14.89
C ARG A 40 -8.88 -0.95 -16.05
N THR A 41 -9.19 0.02 -16.90
CA THR A 41 -9.96 -0.24 -18.13
C THR A 41 -9.10 -1.02 -19.13
N HIS A 42 -9.37 -2.32 -19.29
CA HIS A 42 -9.00 -3.19 -20.43
C HIS A 42 -7.71 -2.86 -21.20
N LEU A 43 -6.57 -2.74 -20.51
CA LEU A 43 -5.27 -2.85 -21.19
C LEU A 43 -5.02 -4.34 -21.45
N ARG A 44 -4.93 -4.75 -22.72
CA ARG A 44 -4.62 -6.13 -23.10
C ARG A 44 -3.22 -6.49 -22.60
N GLY A 45 -3.10 -7.62 -21.91
CA GLY A 45 -1.83 -8.17 -21.44
C GLY A 45 -1.57 -7.98 -19.95
N THR A 46 -0.52 -8.65 -19.47
CA THR A 46 -0.11 -8.66 -18.07
C THR A 46 0.60 -7.36 -17.71
N LEU A 47 0.18 -6.73 -16.61
CA LEU A 47 0.85 -5.54 -16.07
C LEU A 47 1.94 -5.99 -15.10
N THR A 48 3.19 -5.66 -15.42
CA THR A 48 4.32 -5.88 -14.50
C THR A 48 4.44 -4.72 -13.52
N VAL A 49 4.43 -5.03 -12.23
CA VAL A 49 4.68 -4.10 -11.13
C VAL A 49 6.04 -4.42 -10.54
N ASN A 50 7.03 -3.57 -10.82
CA ASN A 50 8.36 -3.71 -10.25
C ASN A 50 8.36 -3.24 -8.80
N VAL A 51 8.89 -4.05 -7.89
CA VAL A 51 8.90 -3.77 -6.45
C VAL A 51 10.31 -3.72 -5.87
N SER A 52 10.48 -2.81 -4.92
CA SER A 52 11.69 -2.69 -4.10
C SER A 52 11.33 -2.17 -2.71
N VAL A 53 12.15 -2.50 -1.73
CA VAL A 53 11.94 -2.18 -0.31
C VAL A 53 13.06 -1.27 0.19
N LEU A 54 12.69 -0.20 0.89
CA LEU A 54 13.62 0.58 1.71
C LEU A 54 13.28 0.33 3.18
N LEU A 55 14.15 -0.39 3.87
CA LEU A 55 14.02 -0.69 5.30
C LEU A 55 14.26 0.56 6.14
N LEU A 56 13.30 0.90 7.00
CA LEU A 56 13.32 2.06 7.89
C LEU A 56 13.63 1.68 9.33
N SER A 57 13.03 0.60 9.83
CA SER A 57 13.29 0.10 11.19
C SER A 57 13.16 -1.42 11.29
N LEU A 58 13.88 -1.98 12.26
CA LEU A 58 13.73 -3.34 12.75
C LEU A 58 13.74 -3.32 14.28
N ALA A 59 12.76 -3.94 14.90
CA ALA A 59 12.72 -4.05 16.34
C ALA A 59 12.25 -5.44 16.81
N SER A 60 12.76 -5.88 17.94
CA SER A 60 12.18 -6.95 18.74
C SER A 60 11.93 -6.41 20.16
N PRO A 61 10.81 -6.78 20.83
CA PRO A 61 10.55 -6.39 22.21
C PRO A 61 11.71 -6.77 23.16
N ASP A 62 12.29 -7.94 22.94
CA ASP A 62 13.40 -8.50 23.71
C ASP A 62 14.16 -9.56 22.88
N GLU A 63 15.34 -9.94 23.36
CA GLU A 63 16.22 -10.92 22.66
C GLU A 63 15.62 -12.34 22.61
N SER A 64 14.65 -12.64 23.47
CA SER A 64 13.96 -13.93 23.52
C SER A 64 12.72 -14.02 22.62
N SER A 65 12.28 -12.89 22.07
CA SER A 65 11.03 -12.79 21.31
C SER A 65 11.22 -13.25 19.87
N LEU A 66 10.30 -14.12 19.41
CA LEU A 66 10.16 -14.48 18.00
C LEU A 66 9.23 -13.52 17.23
N LYS A 67 8.85 -12.39 17.84
CA LYS A 67 8.07 -11.32 17.21
C LYS A 67 8.98 -10.15 16.83
N TYR A 68 8.95 -9.79 15.56
CA TYR A 68 9.77 -8.73 14.99
C TYR A 68 8.88 -7.68 14.33
N GLU A 69 9.07 -6.42 14.73
CA GLU A 69 8.46 -5.27 14.08
C GLU A 69 9.38 -4.80 12.95
N VAL A 70 8.82 -4.68 11.74
CA VAL A 70 9.54 -4.20 10.56
C VAL A 70 8.79 -3.05 9.92
N GLU A 71 9.49 -1.95 9.72
CA GLU A 71 8.96 -0.79 9.05
C GLU A 71 9.76 -0.49 7.78
N PHE A 72 9.06 -0.25 6.68
CA PHE A 72 9.69 -0.02 5.39
C PHE A 72 8.85 0.85 4.47
N LEU A 73 9.51 1.44 3.46
CA LEU A 73 8.84 1.96 2.28
C LEU A 73 8.83 0.86 1.21
N LEU A 74 7.63 0.48 0.74
CA LEU A 74 7.48 -0.28 -0.48
C LEU A 74 7.42 0.69 -1.66
N GLN A 75 8.38 0.59 -2.56
CA GLN A 75 8.36 1.27 -3.84
C GLN A 75 7.81 0.33 -4.91
N GLN A 76 6.81 0.81 -5.63
CA GLN A 76 6.16 0.11 -6.73
C GLN A 76 6.26 0.95 -7.99
N GLN A 77 6.55 0.30 -9.11
CA GLN A 77 6.67 0.97 -10.39
C GLN A 77 5.99 0.17 -11.49
N TRP A 78 5.07 0.80 -12.19
CA TRP A 78 4.37 0.21 -13.34
C TRP A 78 4.26 1.24 -14.46
N TYR A 79 3.74 0.80 -15.60
CA TYR A 79 3.50 1.62 -16.77
C TYR A 79 2.00 1.75 -17.02
N ASP A 80 1.49 2.98 -17.09
CA ASP A 80 0.12 3.28 -17.50
C ASP A 80 0.14 4.24 -18.71
N PRO A 81 -0.18 3.77 -19.93
CA PRO A 81 -0.14 4.60 -21.12
C PRO A 81 -1.16 5.74 -21.11
N ARG A 82 -2.21 5.66 -20.28
CA ARG A 82 -3.25 6.71 -20.17
C ARG A 82 -2.74 7.95 -19.44
N LEU A 83 -1.70 7.79 -18.62
CA LEU A 83 -1.09 8.87 -17.84
C LEU A 83 0.05 9.57 -18.59
N ARG A 84 0.25 9.28 -19.88
CA ARG A 84 1.24 9.97 -20.71
C ARG A 84 0.87 11.43 -20.91
N TYR A 85 1.84 12.31 -20.79
CA TYR A 85 1.65 13.75 -21.00
C TYR A 85 2.81 14.39 -21.76
N SER A 86 2.50 15.46 -22.49
CA SER A 86 3.47 16.15 -23.35
C SER A 86 4.50 16.97 -22.55
N ASN A 87 5.65 17.25 -23.18
CA ASN A 87 6.75 17.97 -22.54
C ASN A 87 6.50 19.48 -22.43
N ARG A 88 5.59 19.90 -21.53
CA ARG A 88 5.26 21.31 -21.29
C ARG A 88 5.88 21.90 -20.02
N SER A 89 6.67 21.12 -19.29
CA SER A 89 7.22 21.47 -17.98
C SER A 89 8.73 21.24 -17.96
N GLN A 90 9.45 21.89 -17.06
CA GLN A 90 10.86 21.60 -16.79
C GLN A 90 11.05 20.40 -15.83
N TYR A 91 10.00 20.00 -15.12
CA TYR A 91 10.08 18.91 -14.15
C TYR A 91 10.03 17.54 -14.82
N GLU A 92 10.79 16.58 -14.28
CA GLU A 92 10.87 15.22 -14.83
C GLU A 92 9.55 14.44 -14.66
N PHE A 93 8.85 14.68 -13.54
CA PHE A 93 7.61 14.01 -13.16
C PHE A 93 6.58 14.99 -12.58
N LEU A 94 5.32 14.58 -12.57
CA LEU A 94 4.25 15.22 -11.80
C LEU A 94 4.17 14.58 -10.41
N ASN A 95 4.10 15.40 -9.36
CA ASN A 95 3.78 14.92 -8.02
C ASN A 95 2.26 14.81 -7.88
N ALA A 96 1.76 13.58 -7.82
CA ALA A 96 0.36 13.25 -7.78
C ALA A 96 -0.08 12.69 -6.42
N ILE A 97 0.69 12.94 -5.35
CA ILE A 97 0.41 12.36 -4.02
C ILE A 97 -0.99 12.68 -3.50
N HIS A 98 -1.55 13.85 -3.82
CA HIS A 98 -2.92 14.23 -3.43
C HIS A 98 -4.01 13.69 -4.36
N HIS A 99 -3.63 12.99 -5.43
CA HIS A 99 -4.50 12.38 -6.42
C HIS A 99 -4.43 10.85 -6.37
N TYR A 100 -4.04 10.28 -5.22
CA TYR A 100 -3.91 8.83 -5.06
C TYR A 100 -5.26 8.10 -5.23
N ASP A 101 -6.38 8.79 -4.99
CA ASP A 101 -7.74 8.27 -5.23
C ASP A 101 -8.18 8.38 -6.71
N ASP A 102 -7.57 9.28 -7.48
CA ASP A 102 -7.90 9.51 -8.90
C ASP A 102 -7.09 8.59 -9.84
N ILE A 103 -6.03 7.97 -9.32
CA ILE A 103 -5.09 7.16 -10.08
C ILE A 103 -5.22 5.70 -9.64
N TRP A 104 -5.26 4.78 -10.60
CA TRP A 104 -5.22 3.36 -10.29
C TRP A 104 -3.91 3.00 -9.57
N LEU A 105 -4.02 2.34 -8.41
CA LEU A 105 -2.89 1.79 -7.65
C LEU A 105 -3.02 0.26 -7.59
N PRO A 106 -1.91 -0.49 -7.62
CA PRO A 106 -1.96 -1.95 -7.46
C PRO A 106 -2.44 -2.34 -6.05
N ASP A 107 -3.40 -3.25 -5.97
CA ASP A 107 -4.05 -3.73 -4.74
C ASP A 107 -3.16 -4.72 -3.97
N THR A 108 -2.11 -4.16 -3.40
CA THR A 108 -0.99 -4.90 -2.83
C THR A 108 -1.28 -5.38 -1.42
N TYR A 109 -1.26 -6.70 -1.22
CA TYR A 109 -1.43 -7.37 0.06
C TYR A 109 -0.15 -8.07 0.52
N PHE A 110 0.00 -8.20 1.83
CA PHE A 110 1.15 -8.84 2.46
C PHE A 110 0.71 -10.16 3.07
N ILE A 111 1.22 -11.27 2.52
CA ILE A 111 1.08 -12.59 3.13
C ILE A 111 2.20 -12.73 4.16
N MET A 112 1.83 -12.93 5.42
CA MET A 112 2.79 -13.03 6.51
C MET A 112 2.24 -13.90 7.64
N HIS A 113 3.14 -14.43 8.46
CA HIS A 113 2.79 -14.93 9.78
C HIS A 113 2.93 -13.78 10.78
N GLY A 114 1.83 -13.31 11.37
CA GLY A 114 1.84 -12.15 12.24
C GLY A 114 0.66 -11.22 11.96
N ASP A 115 0.87 -9.91 12.11
CA ASP A 115 -0.19 -8.91 11.95
C ASP A 115 0.37 -7.56 11.46
N PHE A 116 -0.50 -6.67 11.00
CA PHE A 116 -0.14 -5.28 10.72
C PHE A 116 -0.03 -4.51 12.04
N LYS A 117 0.95 -3.63 12.16
CA LYS A 117 0.96 -2.65 13.24
C LYS A 117 -0.05 -1.55 12.91
N ASP A 118 -0.86 -1.15 13.88
CA ASP A 118 -1.74 -0.01 13.70
C ASP A 118 -0.96 1.27 13.33
N PRO A 119 -1.43 2.05 12.36
CA PRO A 119 -2.68 1.86 11.60
C PRO A 119 -2.57 0.85 10.45
N LEU A 120 -3.64 0.09 10.20
CA LEU A 120 -3.74 -0.89 9.10
C LEU A 120 -3.61 -0.28 7.69
N ILE A 121 -4.07 0.97 7.54
CA ILE A 121 -4.10 1.69 6.26
C ILE A 121 -2.67 2.16 5.91
N PRO A 122 -2.21 1.97 4.67
CA PRO A 122 -0.89 2.42 4.26
C PRO A 122 -0.78 3.94 4.35
N VAL A 123 0.40 4.44 4.71
CA VAL A 123 0.70 5.85 4.51
C VAL A 123 1.26 6.03 3.10
N HIS A 124 0.53 6.72 2.24
CA HIS A 124 1.02 7.15 0.92
C HIS A 124 2.17 8.15 1.12
N PHE A 125 3.36 7.80 0.66
CA PHE A 125 4.56 8.59 0.90
C PHE A 125 4.96 9.43 -0.33
N ALA A 126 4.84 8.86 -1.53
CA ALA A 126 5.04 9.59 -2.78
C ALA A 126 4.25 8.93 -3.92
N LEU A 127 3.74 9.74 -4.85
CA LEU A 127 3.18 9.27 -6.11
C LEU A 127 3.70 10.17 -7.23
N ARG A 128 4.49 9.61 -8.13
CA ARG A 128 5.16 10.33 -9.22
C ARG A 128 4.74 9.75 -10.56
N ILE A 129 4.28 10.60 -11.46
CA ILE A 129 3.96 10.22 -12.84
C ILE A 129 5.01 10.81 -13.76
N TYR A 130 5.74 9.96 -14.47
CA TYR A 130 6.72 10.35 -15.47
C TYR A 130 6.05 10.53 -16.83
N ARG A 131 6.65 11.36 -17.69
CA ARG A 131 6.11 11.74 -19.00
C ARG A 131 5.75 10.58 -19.90
N ASN A 132 6.56 9.52 -19.84
CA ASN A 132 6.37 8.32 -20.65
C ASN A 132 5.16 7.48 -20.19
N GLY A 133 4.53 7.78 -19.05
CA GLY A 133 3.45 6.99 -18.45
C GLY A 133 3.92 6.05 -17.34
N THR A 134 5.21 6.05 -17.00
CA THR A 134 5.71 5.32 -15.83
C THR A 134 5.20 5.98 -14.55
N VAL A 135 4.66 5.18 -13.65
CA VAL A 135 4.21 5.61 -12.33
C VAL A 135 5.15 5.02 -11.29
N ASN A 136 5.56 5.83 -10.34
CA ASN A 136 6.33 5.42 -9.17
C ASN A 136 5.56 5.78 -7.91
N TYR A 137 5.26 4.78 -7.11
CA TYR A 137 4.44 4.89 -5.90
C TYR A 137 5.21 4.35 -4.72
N LEU A 138 5.36 5.14 -3.67
CA LEU A 138 5.94 4.74 -2.40
C LEU A 138 4.85 4.75 -1.34
N MET A 139 4.72 3.64 -0.62
CA MET A 139 3.90 3.56 0.60
C MET A 139 4.73 3.07 1.78
N ARG A 140 4.43 3.58 2.97
CA ARG A 140 5.01 3.08 4.22
C ARG A 140 4.14 1.97 4.78
N ARG A 141 4.78 0.89 5.22
CA ARG A 141 4.16 -0.25 5.87
C ARG A 141 4.92 -0.63 7.14
N HIS A 142 4.16 -1.06 8.14
CA HIS A 142 4.67 -1.52 9.42
C HIS A 142 4.03 -2.88 9.72
N LEU A 143 4.83 -3.93 9.71
CA LEU A 143 4.40 -5.30 9.94
C LEU A 143 4.97 -5.81 11.27
N ILE A 144 4.21 -6.64 11.95
CA ILE A 144 4.67 -7.48 13.06
C ILE A 144 4.78 -8.89 12.50
N LEU A 145 5.99 -9.41 12.36
CA LEU A 145 6.27 -10.75 11.87
C LEU A 145 6.50 -11.70 13.04
N SER A 146 5.86 -12.85 13.00
CA SER A 146 6.13 -14.00 13.88
C SER A 146 7.05 -14.95 13.14
N CYS A 147 8.30 -15.03 13.59
CA CYS A 147 9.37 -15.71 12.86
C CYS A 147 9.61 -17.12 13.39
N GLN A 148 10.17 -17.98 12.54
CA GLN A 148 10.52 -19.33 12.94
C GLN A 148 11.96 -19.36 13.47
N GLY A 149 12.09 -19.62 14.77
CA GLY A 149 13.37 -19.82 15.45
C GLY A 149 13.80 -21.28 15.54
N ARG A 150 15.02 -21.51 16.07
CA ARG A 150 15.56 -22.85 16.35
C ARG A 150 15.69 -23.04 17.87
N LEU A 151 14.65 -23.62 18.48
CA LEU A 151 14.55 -23.78 19.95
C LEU A 151 15.74 -24.52 20.60
N ASN A 152 16.44 -25.36 19.84
CA ASN A 152 17.57 -26.15 20.35
C ASN A 152 18.86 -25.33 20.57
N ILE A 153 18.94 -24.11 20.03
CA ILE A 153 20.09 -23.20 20.20
C ILE A 153 19.68 -21.84 20.77
N PHE A 154 18.43 -21.72 21.22
CA PHE A 154 17.93 -20.53 21.88
C PHE A 154 18.81 -20.18 23.10
N PRO A 155 19.15 -18.89 23.34
CA PRO A 155 18.70 -17.69 22.63
C PRO A 155 19.60 -17.26 21.45
N PHE A 156 20.48 -18.12 20.96
CA PHE A 156 21.47 -17.81 19.91
C PHE A 156 20.98 -18.20 18.49
N ASP A 157 19.68 -18.25 18.24
CA ASP A 157 19.14 -18.53 16.92
C ASP A 157 19.09 -17.28 16.03
N ASP A 158 19.22 -17.50 14.71
CA ASP A 158 18.97 -16.51 13.68
C ASP A 158 17.57 -16.77 13.10
N PRO A 159 16.51 -16.16 13.65
CA PRO A 159 15.14 -16.46 13.22
C PRO A 159 14.91 -16.03 11.77
N LEU A 160 14.23 -16.89 11.02
CA LEU A 160 13.85 -16.61 9.64
C LEU A 160 12.47 -15.94 9.63
N CYS A 161 12.44 -14.67 9.25
CA CYS A 161 11.23 -13.89 9.06
C CYS A 161 10.93 -13.76 7.56
N SER A 162 9.74 -14.18 7.12
CA SER A 162 9.31 -14.05 5.73
C SER A 162 7.97 -13.33 5.64
N PHE A 163 7.83 -12.55 4.57
CA PHE A 163 6.55 -12.08 4.07
C PHE A 163 6.60 -12.12 2.54
N ALA A 164 5.44 -12.27 1.92
CA ALA A 164 5.27 -12.19 0.48
C ALA A 164 4.31 -11.06 0.12
N ILE A 165 4.35 -10.64 -1.14
CA ILE A 165 3.49 -9.62 -1.70
C ILE A 165 2.63 -10.27 -2.78
N GLU A 166 1.33 -10.00 -2.77
CA GLU A 166 0.41 -10.45 -3.81
C GLU A 166 -0.64 -9.39 -4.16
N SER A 167 -1.35 -9.59 -5.27
CA SER A 167 -2.58 -8.85 -5.56
C SER A 167 -3.76 -9.54 -4.88
N ILE A 168 -4.66 -8.76 -4.29
CA ILE A 168 -5.90 -9.30 -3.68
C ILE A 168 -6.89 -9.77 -4.76
N SER A 169 -6.99 -9.02 -5.85
CA SER A 169 -8.11 -9.13 -6.80
C SER A 169 -7.70 -9.59 -8.20
N TYR A 170 -6.40 -9.70 -8.50
CA TYR A 170 -5.92 -10.01 -9.84
C TYR A 170 -5.09 -11.29 -9.89
N GLU A 171 -5.38 -12.11 -10.90
CA GLU A 171 -4.57 -13.28 -11.27
C GLU A 171 -3.24 -12.88 -11.92
N GLN A 172 -2.30 -13.82 -11.98
CA GLN A 172 -0.99 -13.60 -12.60
C GLN A 172 -1.07 -13.19 -14.07
N THR A 173 -2.11 -13.63 -14.79
CA THR A 173 -2.36 -13.24 -16.18
C THR A 173 -2.66 -11.75 -16.33
N ALA A 174 -3.21 -11.13 -15.28
CA ALA A 174 -3.57 -9.73 -15.26
C ALA A 174 -2.46 -8.86 -14.69
N ILE A 175 -1.88 -9.22 -13.55
CA ILE A 175 -0.81 -8.46 -12.87
C ILE A 175 0.33 -9.41 -12.54
N THR A 176 1.58 -8.95 -12.51
CA THR A 176 2.69 -9.74 -11.96
C THR A 176 3.59 -8.82 -11.18
N TYR A 177 3.90 -9.18 -9.94
CA TYR A 177 4.88 -8.49 -9.13
C TYR A 177 6.26 -9.04 -9.45
N VAL A 178 7.22 -8.14 -9.63
CA VAL A 178 8.60 -8.54 -9.94
C VAL A 178 9.52 -7.75 -9.03
N TRP A 179 10.27 -8.45 -8.19
CA TRP A 179 11.38 -7.84 -7.47
C TRP A 179 12.35 -7.22 -8.47
N LYS A 180 12.84 -6.01 -8.19
CA LYS A 180 14.01 -5.51 -8.92
C LYS A 180 15.13 -6.57 -8.86
N ASN A 181 15.98 -6.58 -9.87
CA ASN A 181 17.03 -7.58 -10.04
C ASN A 181 18.44 -7.01 -9.82
N ASP A 182 18.52 -5.95 -9.00
CA ASP A 182 19.76 -5.23 -8.68
C ASP A 182 19.91 -5.02 -7.16
N GLU A 183 21.01 -4.37 -6.76
CA GLU A 183 21.26 -3.97 -5.37
C GLU A 183 20.19 -3.02 -4.80
N GLY A 184 19.31 -2.48 -5.66
CA GLY A 184 18.20 -1.60 -5.30
C GLY A 184 16.96 -2.32 -4.78
N THR A 185 16.94 -3.66 -4.80
CA THR A 185 15.76 -4.47 -4.42
C THR A 185 15.41 -4.34 -2.95
N LEU A 186 16.40 -4.43 -2.06
CA LEU A 186 16.25 -4.19 -0.64
C LEU A 186 17.39 -3.30 -0.16
N ARG A 187 17.04 -2.08 0.24
CA ARG A 187 17.99 -1.07 0.71
C ARG A 187 17.74 -0.77 2.18
N LYS A 188 18.79 -0.43 2.92
CA LYS A 188 18.69 0.09 4.28
C LYS A 188 18.65 1.63 4.22
N SER A 189 17.76 2.25 4.98
CA SER A 189 17.76 3.70 5.17
C SER A 189 19.09 4.14 5.82
N PRO A 190 19.68 5.28 5.44
CA PRO A 190 20.81 5.86 6.17
C PRO A 190 20.47 6.15 7.64
N SER A 191 19.19 6.35 7.95
CA SER A 191 18.66 6.55 9.30
C SER A 191 17.95 5.30 9.83
N LEU A 192 18.38 4.10 9.39
CA LEU A 192 17.82 2.83 9.86
C LEU A 192 17.91 2.76 11.38
N THR A 193 16.76 2.53 12.02
CA THR A 193 16.69 2.31 13.47
C THR A 193 16.59 0.82 13.77
N SER A 194 17.38 0.35 14.72
CA SER A 194 17.41 -1.05 15.13
C SER A 194 17.32 -1.17 16.65
N LEU A 195 16.41 -2.02 17.15
CA LEU A 195 16.26 -2.30 18.57
C LEU A 195 16.17 -3.81 18.79
N ASN A 196 17.21 -4.42 19.38
CA ASN A 196 17.28 -5.87 19.63
C ASN A 196 17.05 -6.75 18.38
N ALA A 197 17.20 -6.19 17.19
CA ALA A 197 16.97 -6.85 15.91
C ALA A 197 17.85 -6.25 14.81
N TYR A 198 18.42 -7.07 13.95
CA TYR A 198 19.26 -6.62 12.85
C TYR A 198 19.13 -7.55 11.63
N LEU A 199 19.20 -6.98 10.43
CA LEU A 199 19.13 -7.76 9.20
C LEU A 199 20.49 -8.40 8.89
N ILE A 200 20.58 -9.72 9.09
CA ILE A 200 21.76 -10.55 8.80
C ILE A 200 21.83 -10.89 7.31
N LYS A 201 20.70 -11.33 6.74
CA LYS A 201 20.61 -11.78 5.35
C LYS A 201 19.26 -11.39 4.77
N ASN A 202 19.23 -11.10 3.48
CA ASN A 202 17.99 -10.95 2.71
C ASN A 202 18.04 -11.87 1.50
N GLN A 203 16.88 -12.40 1.13
CA GLN A 203 16.68 -13.17 -0.10
C GLN A 203 15.31 -12.81 -0.65
N THR A 204 15.24 -12.55 -1.95
CA THR A 204 13.97 -12.40 -2.66
C THR A 204 13.79 -13.60 -3.57
N ILE A 205 12.58 -14.15 -3.59
CA ILE A 205 12.20 -15.25 -4.46
C ILE A 205 10.85 -14.92 -5.09
N THR A 206 10.60 -15.49 -6.26
CA THR A 206 9.24 -15.56 -6.81
C THR A 206 8.47 -16.59 -6.00
N CYS A 207 7.25 -16.27 -5.58
CA CYS A 207 6.47 -17.27 -4.85
C CYS A 207 6.09 -18.41 -5.81
N PRO A 208 6.30 -19.68 -5.43
CA PRO A 208 5.86 -20.80 -6.24
C PRO A 208 4.33 -20.78 -6.35
N ILE A 209 3.82 -20.92 -7.57
CA ILE A 209 2.39 -20.80 -7.98
C ILE A 209 1.43 -21.68 -7.14
N LYS A 210 1.94 -22.66 -6.40
CA LYS A 210 1.15 -23.70 -5.72
C LYS A 210 0.73 -23.41 -4.27
N VAL A 211 1.04 -22.25 -3.69
CA VAL A 211 0.84 -22.02 -2.23
C VAL A 211 -0.29 -21.04 -1.90
N SER A 212 -1.01 -20.52 -2.88
CA SER A 212 -2.23 -19.74 -2.64
C SER A 212 -3.42 -20.69 -2.43
N TRP A 213 -4.06 -20.60 -1.27
CA TRP A 213 -5.35 -21.28 -0.99
C TRP A 213 -6.50 -20.80 -1.90
N ARG A 214 -6.25 -19.79 -2.77
CA ARG A 214 -7.22 -19.14 -3.66
C ARG A 214 -6.84 -19.24 -5.16
N GLY A 215 -6.01 -20.20 -5.58
CA GLY A 215 -5.63 -20.37 -7.00
C GLY A 215 -4.48 -19.46 -7.47
N GLU A 216 -4.25 -19.40 -8.79
CA GLU A 216 -3.08 -18.74 -9.43
C GLU A 216 -3.11 -17.19 -9.36
N LEU A 217 -2.90 -16.63 -8.16
CA LEU A 217 -2.76 -15.19 -7.95
C LEU A 217 -1.36 -14.67 -8.31
N SER A 218 -1.29 -13.37 -8.62
CA SER A 218 -0.03 -12.71 -8.97
C SER A 218 0.87 -12.57 -7.74
N SER A 219 1.92 -13.38 -7.66
CA SER A 219 3.01 -13.26 -6.66
C SER A 219 4.30 -12.70 -7.25
#